data_AF-X0XKD0-F1
#
_entry.id   AF-X0XKD0-F1
#
_cell.length_a   1.000
_cell.length_b   1.000
_cell.length_c   1.000
_cell.angle_alpha   90.00
_cell.angle_beta   90.00
_cell.angle_gamma   90.00
#
_symmetry.space_group_name_H-M   'P 1'
#
loop_
_entity.id
_entity.type
_entity.pdbx_description
1 polymer ?
#
loop_
_entity_poly.entity_id
_entity_poly.type
_entity_poly.pdbx_seq_one_letter_code
_entity_poly.pdbx_strand_id
1 'polypeptide(L)'
;MKARVTGALCELAGGYGKAVLVFGGIVLGALIATGAEADDSGRIQPYTENARYWQYRGEPVLPLGGTKDDNLFQIPDLKKHLDLLARCGGNYIRNTMSARDPGNVQPFKRLDDGKYDLGQWNPEYWRRLERLLRLTHQRQIFVQIELWAFHDFNIKTWPLNPWRPANNVNYGTDDTKLRNTAVNLGWNRHEFFFTVPSLNNDRKVLAYQQRFVDRILSLTLAYDHVLYCVTNEIHPKFSP
;
A
#
# COMPACT_ATOMS: atom_id res chain seq x y z
N MET A 1 31.69 -49.02 -28.36
CA MET A 1 31.15 -48.78 -29.72
C MET A 1 31.67 -47.42 -30.17
N LYS A 2 32.77 -47.27 -30.91
CA LYS A 2 33.14 -47.76 -32.26
C LYS A 2 32.12 -47.39 -33.36
N ALA A 3 32.69 -46.73 -34.39
CA ALA A 3 32.28 -46.56 -35.80
C ALA A 3 31.62 -45.20 -36.14
N ARG A 4 32.33 -44.27 -36.81
CA ARG A 4 32.71 -44.18 -38.26
C ARG A 4 31.52 -43.75 -39.12
N VAL A 5 31.50 -42.52 -39.65
CA VAL A 5 32.13 -42.02 -40.90
C VAL A 5 31.57 -42.68 -42.16
N THR A 6 30.94 -41.86 -43.01
CA THR A 6 30.84 -41.92 -44.49
C THR A 6 30.05 -40.67 -44.88
N GLY A 7 30.40 -39.79 -45.82
CA GLY A 7 31.36 -39.82 -46.91
C GLY A 7 30.62 -39.37 -48.18
N ALA A 8 30.95 -38.20 -48.72
CA ALA A 8 30.76 -37.85 -50.14
C ALA A 8 31.40 -36.48 -50.43
N LEU A 9 32.65 -36.50 -50.90
CA LEU A 9 33.22 -35.44 -51.71
C LEU A 9 32.86 -35.76 -53.16
N CYS A 10 32.29 -34.79 -53.87
CA CYS A 10 32.21 -34.80 -55.32
C CYS A 10 32.63 -33.40 -55.78
N GLU A 11 33.79 -33.32 -56.42
CA GLU A 11 34.20 -32.18 -57.24
C GLU A 11 33.34 -32.13 -58.51
N LEU A 12 32.96 -30.93 -58.95
CA LEU A 12 33.32 -30.41 -60.28
C LEU A 12 32.73 -29.01 -60.53
N ALA A 13 33.63 -28.11 -60.94
CA ALA A 13 33.47 -27.06 -61.96
C ALA A 13 32.48 -25.88 -61.73
N GLY A 14 33.08 -24.70 -61.57
CA GLY A 14 32.83 -23.55 -62.46
C GLY A 14 31.63 -22.64 -62.18
N GLY A 15 31.89 -21.34 -62.01
CA GLY A 15 30.88 -20.31 -62.27
C GLY A 15 30.82 -19.21 -61.21
N TYR A 16 31.25 -18.02 -61.61
CA TYR A 16 31.20 -16.77 -60.85
C TYR A 16 29.79 -16.43 -60.36
N GLY A 17 29.64 -16.19 -59.06
CA GLY A 17 28.42 -15.65 -58.45
C GLY A 17 28.72 -15.03 -57.10
N LYS A 18 28.63 -13.70 -57.00
CA LYS A 18 28.83 -12.93 -55.77
C LYS A 18 27.80 -13.34 -54.73
N ALA A 19 28.25 -13.87 -53.59
CA ALA A 19 27.44 -14.00 -52.37
C ALA A 19 28.16 -13.28 -51.23
N VAL A 20 27.64 -12.09 -50.89
CA VAL A 20 28.05 -11.34 -49.69
C VAL A 20 27.38 -12.03 -48.50
N LEU A 21 28.16 -12.77 -47.70
CA LEU A 21 27.72 -13.27 -46.40
C LEU A 21 27.97 -12.19 -45.36
N VAL A 22 26.90 -11.46 -44.99
CA VAL A 22 26.90 -10.58 -43.83
C VAL A 22 26.74 -11.44 -42.58
N PHE A 23 27.82 -11.63 -41.82
CA PHE A 23 27.73 -12.13 -40.45
C PHE A 23 27.19 -11.00 -39.56
N GLY A 24 25.87 -10.94 -39.42
CA GLY A 24 25.22 -10.14 -38.38
C GLY A 24 25.45 -10.77 -37.01
N GLY A 25 26.50 -10.35 -36.31
CA GLY A 25 26.70 -10.69 -34.91
C GLY A 25 25.66 -9.96 -34.05
N ILE A 26 24.65 -10.69 -33.57
CA ILE A 26 23.75 -10.19 -32.53
C ILE A 26 24.52 -10.25 -31.21
N VAL A 27 25.03 -9.09 -30.76
CA VAL A 27 25.49 -8.93 -29.38
C VAL A 27 24.23 -8.81 -28.51
N LEU A 28 23.83 -9.93 -27.92
CA LEU A 28 22.78 -9.96 -26.91
C LEU A 28 23.34 -9.33 -25.62
N GLY A 29 23.27 -8.01 -25.52
CA GLY A 29 23.59 -7.28 -24.30
C GLY A 29 22.58 -7.64 -23.22
N ALA A 30 22.94 -8.56 -22.33
CA ALA A 30 22.18 -8.79 -21.11
C ALA A 30 22.29 -7.50 -20.27
N LEU A 31 21.24 -6.67 -20.28
CA LEU A 31 21.05 -5.66 -19.24
C LEU A 31 20.82 -6.40 -17.93
N ILE A 32 21.89 -6.59 -17.17
CA ILE A 32 21.78 -6.86 -15.74
C ILE A 32 21.30 -5.55 -15.13
N ALA A 33 19.99 -5.46 -14.88
CA ALA A 33 19.45 -4.41 -14.04
C ALA A 33 20.02 -4.63 -12.63
N THR A 34 21.11 -3.94 -12.32
CA THR A 34 21.54 -3.77 -10.93
C THR A 34 20.43 -3.00 -10.24
N GLY A 35 19.58 -3.70 -9.48
CA GLY A 35 18.71 -3.04 -8.52
C GLY A 35 19.60 -2.23 -7.60
N ALA A 36 19.54 -0.91 -7.68
CA ALA A 36 20.09 -0.07 -6.64
C ALA A 36 19.40 -0.50 -5.35
N GLU A 37 20.16 -0.98 -4.35
CA GLU A 37 19.64 -1.05 -2.99
C GLU A 37 19.13 0.36 -2.67
N ALA A 38 17.87 0.44 -2.24
CA ALA A 38 17.33 1.72 -1.81
C ALA A 38 18.20 2.21 -0.65
N ASP A 39 18.84 3.36 -0.81
CA ASP A 39 19.57 4.00 0.27
C ASP A 39 18.58 4.46 1.33
N ASP A 40 18.33 3.58 2.29
CA ASP A 40 17.39 3.80 3.38
C ASP A 40 17.97 4.70 4.48
N SER A 41 19.23 5.17 4.36
CA SER A 41 19.88 6.04 5.35
C SER A 41 19.12 7.35 5.60
N GLY A 42 18.40 7.84 4.58
CA GLY A 42 17.57 9.03 4.64
C GLY A 42 16.24 8.87 5.39
N ARG A 43 15.79 7.63 5.63
CA ARG A 43 14.45 7.35 6.19
C ARG A 43 14.40 7.58 7.70
N ILE A 44 13.19 7.81 8.22
CA ILE A 44 12.95 7.76 9.66
C ILE A 44 13.13 6.32 10.16
N GLN A 45 13.98 6.14 11.15
CA GLN A 45 14.36 4.82 11.68
C GLN A 45 14.83 4.94 13.13
N PRO A 46 14.94 3.82 13.89
CA PRO A 46 15.57 3.84 15.21
C PRO A 46 16.99 4.43 15.13
N TYR A 47 17.36 5.27 16.10
CA TYR A 47 18.67 5.92 16.12
C TYR A 47 19.80 4.90 16.36
N THR A 48 20.82 4.91 15.50
CA THR A 48 21.88 3.89 15.47
C THR A 48 22.75 3.89 16.72
N GLU A 49 22.99 5.05 17.35
CA GLU A 49 23.77 5.12 18.59
C GLU A 49 22.92 4.82 19.83
N ASN A 50 21.60 5.00 19.76
CA ASN A 50 20.68 4.71 20.85
C ASN A 50 19.26 4.44 20.35
N ALA A 51 18.91 3.17 20.21
CA ALA A 51 17.62 2.71 19.66
C ALA A 51 16.38 3.10 20.49
N ARG A 52 16.53 3.81 21.61
CA ARG A 52 15.42 4.43 22.35
C ARG A 52 14.90 5.71 21.68
N TYR A 53 15.67 6.27 20.75
CA TYR A 53 15.34 7.49 20.01
C TYR A 53 15.15 7.20 18.52
N TRP A 54 14.63 8.18 17.79
CA TRP A 54 14.53 8.15 16.34
C TRP A 54 15.66 8.94 15.71
N GLN A 55 15.99 8.59 14.47
CA GLN A 55 16.79 9.44 13.58
C GLN A 55 16.07 9.65 12.27
N TYR A 56 16.40 10.74 11.58
CA TYR A 56 15.96 11.04 10.23
C TYR A 56 17.09 11.74 9.49
N ARG A 57 17.47 11.21 8.31
CA ARG A 57 18.62 11.70 7.52
C ARG A 57 19.92 11.76 8.33
N GLY A 58 20.16 10.73 9.14
CA GLY A 58 21.35 10.59 9.99
C GLY A 58 21.32 11.35 11.31
N GLU A 59 20.36 12.25 11.53
CA GLU A 59 20.31 13.10 12.72
C GLU A 59 19.26 12.60 13.73
N PRO A 60 19.55 12.60 15.04
CA PRO A 60 18.56 12.32 16.09
C PRO A 60 17.36 13.26 15.99
N VAL A 61 16.16 12.70 16.15
CA VAL A 61 14.91 13.47 16.07
C VAL A 61 13.92 13.03 17.14
N LEU A 62 13.18 13.99 17.70
CA LEU A 62 12.04 13.74 18.56
C LEU A 62 10.75 13.99 17.76
N PRO A 63 9.90 12.97 17.54
CA PRO A 63 8.57 13.16 16.98
C PRO A 63 7.66 13.92 17.96
N LEU A 64 7.23 15.12 17.57
CA LEU A 64 6.35 16.01 18.33
C LEU A 64 5.03 16.15 17.58
N GLY A 65 4.01 15.49 18.13
CA GLY A 65 2.73 15.23 17.46
C GLY A 65 1.63 16.25 17.72
N GLY A 66 0.75 16.46 16.74
CA GLY A 66 -0.49 17.22 16.93
C GLY A 66 -1.48 17.10 15.77
N THR A 67 -2.64 16.50 16.03
CA THR A 67 -3.73 16.40 15.05
C THR A 67 -5.05 16.83 15.67
N LYS A 68 -5.91 17.48 14.86
CA LYS A 68 -7.28 17.86 15.28
C LYS A 68 -8.34 16.84 14.83
N ASP A 69 -7.90 15.84 14.09
CA ASP A 69 -8.70 14.79 13.47
C ASP A 69 -7.81 13.55 13.33
N ASP A 70 -8.39 12.35 13.27
CA ASP A 70 -7.62 11.11 13.13
C ASP A 70 -7.31 10.80 11.66
N ASN A 71 -8.17 11.20 10.71
CA ASN A 71 -7.99 10.98 9.28
C ASN A 71 -7.72 12.29 8.51
N LEU A 72 -6.71 13.06 8.96
CA LEU A 72 -6.33 14.37 8.45
C LEU A 72 -6.28 14.53 6.93
N PHE A 73 -5.97 13.49 6.14
CA PHE A 73 -6.02 13.61 4.68
C PHE A 73 -7.41 14.04 4.15
N GLN A 74 -8.49 13.77 4.89
CA GLN A 74 -9.85 14.09 4.48
C GLN A 74 -10.25 15.56 4.69
N ILE A 75 -9.61 16.27 5.63
CA ILE A 75 -10.09 17.60 6.03
C ILE A 75 -9.83 18.67 4.95
N PRO A 76 -10.72 19.65 4.77
CA PRO A 76 -10.58 20.69 3.74
C PRO A 76 -9.42 21.65 4.04
N ASP A 77 -9.14 21.94 5.31
CA ASP A 77 -8.13 22.92 5.75
C ASP A 77 -6.78 22.27 6.13
N LEU A 78 -6.48 21.09 5.56
CA LEU A 78 -5.26 20.32 5.84
C LEU A 78 -3.98 21.17 5.81
N LYS A 79 -3.79 22.01 4.80
CA LYS A 79 -2.60 22.87 4.69
C LYS A 79 -2.47 23.81 5.89
N LYS A 80 -3.58 24.44 6.32
CA LYS A 80 -3.61 25.35 7.46
C LYS A 80 -3.27 24.62 8.76
N HIS A 81 -3.78 23.41 8.92
CA HIS A 81 -3.44 22.55 10.07
C HIS A 81 -1.94 22.23 10.12
N LEU A 82 -1.36 21.78 8.99
CA LEU A 82 0.07 21.46 8.92
C LEU A 82 0.97 22.69 9.09
N ASP A 83 0.57 23.84 8.54
CA ASP A 83 1.28 25.10 8.74
C ASP A 83 1.28 25.51 10.23
N LEU A 84 0.15 25.33 10.93
CA LEU A 84 0.08 25.59 12.37
C LEU A 84 0.99 24.64 13.16
N LEU A 85 0.93 23.33 12.88
CA LEU A 85 1.78 22.33 13.55
C LEU A 85 3.26 22.69 13.42
N ALA A 86 3.72 22.95 12.20
CA ALA A 86 5.10 23.31 11.93
C ALA A 86 5.53 24.60 12.65
N ARG A 87 4.68 25.64 12.66
CA ARG A 87 4.95 26.90 13.39
C ARG A 87 5.08 26.69 14.91
N CYS A 88 4.41 25.68 15.46
CA CYS A 88 4.50 25.32 16.87
C CYS A 88 5.68 24.37 17.17
N GLY A 89 6.52 24.06 16.18
CA GLY A 89 7.66 23.14 16.32
C GLY A 89 7.27 21.66 16.25
N GLY A 90 6.03 21.33 15.88
CA GLY A 90 5.59 19.96 15.68
C GLY A 90 6.04 19.40 14.33
N ASN A 91 6.38 18.11 14.30
CA ASN A 91 6.93 17.42 13.13
C ASN A 91 6.35 16.00 12.97
N TYR A 92 5.22 15.67 13.61
CA TYR A 92 4.61 14.35 13.51
C TYR A 92 3.08 14.41 13.48
N ILE A 93 2.47 13.56 12.66
CA ILE A 93 1.02 13.34 12.64
C ILE A 93 0.69 11.86 12.57
N ARG A 94 -0.47 11.51 13.12
CA ARG A 94 -1.16 10.24 12.86
C ARG A 94 -2.20 10.47 11.76
N ASN A 95 -2.39 9.49 10.89
CA ASN A 95 -3.40 9.52 9.85
C ASN A 95 -4.02 8.13 9.65
N THR A 96 -5.21 7.93 10.22
CA THR A 96 -6.06 6.78 9.96
C THR A 96 -6.55 6.82 8.52
N MET A 97 -6.47 5.69 7.81
CA MET A 97 -7.02 5.51 6.46
C MET A 97 -8.57 5.35 6.48
N SER A 98 -9.24 6.09 7.37
CA SER A 98 -10.68 6.03 7.60
C SER A 98 -11.47 6.95 6.66
N ALA A 99 -12.74 6.61 6.48
CA ALA A 99 -13.75 7.42 5.79
C ALA A 99 -15.10 7.41 6.51
N ARG A 100 -15.11 7.25 7.84
CA ARG A 100 -16.34 7.02 8.61
C ARG A 100 -17.16 8.29 8.90
N ASP A 101 -16.50 9.45 9.00
CA ASP A 101 -17.17 10.69 9.38
C ASP A 101 -17.86 11.42 8.21
N PRO A 102 -18.89 12.25 8.48
CA PRO A 102 -19.58 13.02 7.45
C PRO A 102 -18.64 13.88 6.61
N GLY A 103 -18.84 13.90 5.29
CA GLY A 103 -18.00 14.66 4.34
C GLY A 103 -16.74 13.92 3.87
N ASN A 104 -16.40 12.79 4.50
CA ASN A 104 -15.36 11.91 4.00
C ASN A 104 -15.81 11.21 2.72
N VAL A 105 -14.83 10.91 1.87
CA VAL A 105 -15.05 10.06 0.70
C VAL A 105 -14.53 8.65 0.98
N GLN A 106 -15.17 7.62 0.41
CA GLN A 106 -14.72 6.23 0.50
C GLN A 106 -13.61 5.93 -0.52
N PRO A 107 -12.74 4.93 -0.28
CA PRO A 107 -11.62 4.62 -1.18
C PRO A 107 -12.02 3.94 -2.51
N PHE A 108 -13.23 3.39 -2.57
CA PHE A 108 -13.74 2.61 -3.69
C PHE A 108 -14.79 3.37 -4.49
N LYS A 109 -14.91 3.05 -5.78
CA LYS A 109 -15.93 3.62 -6.66
C LYS A 109 -17.32 3.24 -6.15
N ARG A 110 -18.19 4.23 -5.98
CA ARG A 110 -19.62 4.02 -5.72
C ARG A 110 -20.36 3.90 -7.05
N LEU A 111 -21.23 2.91 -7.15
CA LEU A 111 -22.06 2.63 -8.32
C LEU A 111 -23.43 3.34 -8.20
N ASP A 112 -24.19 3.34 -9.30
CA ASP A 112 -25.49 4.01 -9.37
C ASP A 112 -26.52 3.41 -8.41
N ASP A 113 -26.40 2.11 -8.09
CA ASP A 113 -27.25 1.42 -7.10
C ASP A 113 -26.84 1.72 -5.64
N GLY A 114 -25.80 2.53 -5.44
CA GLY A 114 -25.28 2.94 -4.15
C GLY A 114 -24.26 1.99 -3.53
N LYS A 115 -24.03 0.79 -4.10
CA LYS A 115 -22.98 -0.14 -3.67
C LYS A 115 -21.59 0.31 -4.14
N TYR A 116 -20.56 -0.33 -3.62
CA TYR A 116 -19.17 -0.10 -4.01
C TYR A 116 -18.64 -1.21 -4.92
N ASP A 117 -17.78 -0.84 -5.86
CA ASP A 117 -16.88 -1.78 -6.54
C ASP A 117 -15.47 -1.65 -5.94
N LEU A 118 -15.08 -2.64 -5.14
CA LEU A 118 -13.78 -2.71 -4.48
C LEU A 118 -12.61 -2.94 -5.46
N GLY A 119 -12.91 -3.29 -6.72
CA GLY A 119 -11.96 -3.38 -7.82
C GLY A 119 -11.66 -2.04 -8.49
N GLN A 120 -12.44 -0.99 -8.22
CA GLN A 120 -12.27 0.34 -8.80
C GLN A 120 -12.04 1.39 -7.70
N TRP A 121 -11.07 2.28 -7.93
CA TRP A 121 -10.74 3.33 -6.97
C TRP A 121 -11.66 4.55 -7.09
N ASN A 122 -11.93 5.20 -5.96
CA ASN A 122 -12.42 6.57 -5.95
C ASN A 122 -11.21 7.52 -6.07
N PRO A 123 -11.03 8.24 -7.19
CA PRO A 123 -9.87 9.08 -7.40
C PRO A 123 -9.72 10.20 -6.36
N GLU A 124 -10.83 10.71 -5.80
CA GLU A 124 -10.76 11.78 -4.80
C GLU A 124 -10.11 11.32 -3.49
N TYR A 125 -10.39 10.10 -3.03
CA TYR A 125 -9.78 9.56 -1.81
C TYR A 125 -8.25 9.53 -1.91
N TRP A 126 -7.76 9.02 -3.04
CA TRP A 126 -6.32 8.88 -3.27
C TRP A 126 -5.65 10.23 -3.53
N ARG A 127 -6.32 11.15 -4.24
CA ARG A 127 -5.84 12.54 -4.41
C ARG A 127 -5.69 13.26 -3.07
N ARG A 128 -6.59 13.00 -2.11
CA ARG A 128 -6.48 13.53 -0.75
C ARG A 128 -5.26 12.98 -0.01
N LEU A 129 -4.98 11.68 -0.10
CA LEU A 129 -3.78 11.07 0.48
C LEU A 129 -2.50 11.62 -0.16
N GLU A 130 -2.44 11.70 -1.48
CA GLU A 130 -1.31 12.29 -2.21
C GLU A 130 -1.06 13.74 -1.79
N ARG A 131 -2.14 14.52 -1.60
CA ARG A 131 -2.05 15.89 -1.07
C ARG A 131 -1.44 15.93 0.33
N LEU A 132 -1.83 15.01 1.22
CA LEU A 132 -1.25 14.89 2.55
C LEU A 132 0.26 14.65 2.46
N LEU A 133 0.66 13.58 1.76
CA LEU A 133 2.06 13.16 1.65
C LEU A 133 2.96 14.27 1.10
N ARG A 134 2.51 14.94 0.04
CA ARG A 134 3.25 16.07 -0.55
C ARG A 134 3.38 17.23 0.44
N LEU A 135 2.30 17.62 1.13
CA LEU A 135 2.34 18.76 2.05
C LEU A 135 3.17 18.46 3.31
N THR A 136 3.14 17.23 3.81
CA THR A 136 3.94 16.83 4.97
C THR A 136 5.42 16.71 4.62
N HIS A 137 5.74 16.17 3.44
CA HIS A 137 7.12 16.12 2.93
C HIS A 137 7.75 17.52 2.86
N GLN A 138 7.02 18.49 2.28
CA GLN A 138 7.46 19.88 2.17
C GLN A 138 7.77 20.56 3.51
N ARG A 139 7.23 20.03 4.61
CA ARG A 139 7.37 20.58 5.98
C ARG A 139 8.21 19.70 6.89
N GLN A 140 8.75 18.59 6.36
CA GLN A 140 9.44 17.56 7.15
C GLN A 140 8.61 17.06 8.34
N ILE A 141 7.31 16.89 8.12
CA ILE A 141 6.37 16.33 9.13
C ILE A 141 6.24 14.84 8.86
N PHE A 142 6.63 14.01 9.82
CA PHE A 142 6.45 12.56 9.77
C PHE A 142 4.97 12.18 9.75
N VAL A 143 4.61 11.17 8.97
CA VAL A 143 3.24 10.65 8.88
C VAL A 143 3.22 9.20 9.34
N GLN A 144 2.54 8.92 10.45
CA GLN A 144 2.16 7.56 10.79
C GLN A 144 0.84 7.22 10.11
N ILE A 145 0.90 6.36 9.11
CA ILE A 145 -0.28 5.80 8.45
C ILE A 145 -0.82 4.66 9.29
N GLU A 146 -2.08 4.78 9.68
CA GLU A 146 -2.85 3.72 10.35
C GLU A 146 -3.74 3.04 9.33
N LEU A 147 -3.39 1.81 8.96
CA LEU A 147 -4.05 1.09 7.86
C LEU A 147 -5.52 0.82 8.17
N TRP A 148 -5.81 0.42 9.41
CA TRP A 148 -7.16 0.10 9.88
C TRP A 148 -7.42 0.74 11.23
N ALA A 149 -8.69 0.98 11.57
CA ALA A 149 -9.09 1.41 12.91
C ALA A 149 -10.29 0.63 13.44
N PHE A 150 -10.26 0.34 14.75
CA PHE A 150 -11.37 -0.26 15.49
C PHE A 150 -12.72 0.41 15.21
N HIS A 151 -12.72 1.74 15.16
CA HIS A 151 -13.93 2.53 14.99
C HIS A 151 -14.57 2.39 13.59
N ASP A 152 -13.85 1.92 12.57
CA ASP A 152 -14.38 1.75 11.21
C ASP A 152 -15.29 0.52 11.06
N PHE A 153 -15.18 -0.44 11.98
CA PHE A 153 -15.85 -1.75 11.89
C PHE A 153 -16.87 -1.99 13.02
N ASN A 154 -17.13 -0.99 13.86
CA ASN A 154 -18.02 -1.09 15.02
C ASN A 154 -19.50 -0.88 14.65
N ILE A 155 -20.40 -1.01 15.63
CA ILE A 155 -21.85 -1.11 15.42
C ILE A 155 -22.42 0.02 14.55
N LYS A 156 -21.94 1.24 14.77
CA LYS A 156 -22.45 2.43 14.06
C LYS A 156 -21.91 2.56 12.64
N THR A 157 -20.70 2.08 12.37
CA THR A 157 -19.96 2.34 11.13
C THR A 157 -20.05 1.16 10.15
N TRP A 158 -20.10 -0.08 10.66
CA TRP A 158 -20.20 -1.28 9.84
C TRP A 158 -21.36 -1.27 8.82
N PRO A 159 -22.59 -0.82 9.16
CA PRO A 159 -23.70 -0.78 8.21
C PRO A 159 -23.43 0.06 6.96
N LEU A 160 -22.54 1.06 7.04
CA LEU A 160 -22.19 1.96 5.93
C LEU A 160 -20.86 1.58 5.26
N ASN A 161 -20.11 0.66 5.85
CA ASN A 161 -18.74 0.35 5.45
C ASN A 161 -18.72 -0.38 4.08
N PRO A 162 -17.87 0.02 3.10
CA PRO A 162 -17.75 -0.67 1.81
C PRO A 162 -17.36 -2.15 1.93
N TRP A 163 -16.61 -2.50 2.98
CA TRP A 163 -16.16 -3.88 3.23
C TRP A 163 -17.30 -4.81 3.64
N ARG A 164 -18.46 -4.27 4.05
CA ARG A 164 -19.64 -5.05 4.40
C ARG A 164 -20.21 -5.76 3.15
N PRO A 165 -20.45 -7.08 3.17
CA PRO A 165 -20.90 -7.83 2.00
C PRO A 165 -22.11 -7.23 1.26
N ALA A 166 -23.11 -6.74 1.98
CA ALA A 166 -24.28 -6.12 1.35
C ALA A 166 -24.03 -4.73 0.73
N ASN A 167 -22.87 -4.12 0.96
CA ASN A 167 -22.53 -2.78 0.48
C ASN A 167 -21.61 -2.79 -0.75
N ASN A 168 -21.16 -3.95 -1.23
CA ASN A 168 -20.33 -4.04 -2.44
C ASN A 168 -20.82 -5.13 -3.40
N VAL A 169 -20.25 -5.15 -4.61
CA VAL A 169 -20.61 -6.10 -5.67
C VAL A 169 -19.59 -7.24 -5.84
N ASN A 170 -18.52 -7.22 -5.06
CA ASN A 170 -17.34 -8.05 -5.27
C ASN A 170 -17.42 -9.41 -4.55
N TYR A 171 -18.23 -9.46 -3.50
CA TYR A 171 -18.50 -10.66 -2.71
C TYR A 171 -19.79 -10.50 -1.88
N GLY A 172 -20.33 -11.62 -1.43
CA GLY A 172 -21.45 -11.75 -0.49
C GLY A 172 -21.03 -12.41 0.84
N THR A 173 -22.02 -12.88 1.59
CA THR A 173 -21.79 -13.66 2.83
C THR A 173 -21.48 -15.12 2.56
N ASP A 174 -21.83 -15.62 1.36
CA ASP A 174 -21.72 -17.04 1.02
C ASP A 174 -20.31 -17.41 0.52
N ASP A 175 -19.52 -16.41 0.10
CA ASP A 175 -18.16 -16.55 -0.43
C ASP A 175 -17.08 -15.94 0.47
N THR A 176 -17.46 -15.39 1.63
CA THR A 176 -16.54 -14.81 2.63
C THR A 176 -16.90 -15.27 4.05
N LYS A 177 -16.07 -14.93 5.02
CA LYS A 177 -16.35 -15.12 6.45
C LYS A 177 -16.99 -13.88 7.08
N LEU A 178 -17.15 -12.79 6.31
CA LEU A 178 -17.73 -11.55 6.80
C LEU A 178 -19.25 -11.68 6.97
N ARG A 179 -19.76 -11.11 8.06
CA ARG A 179 -21.19 -11.00 8.32
C ARG A 179 -21.71 -9.61 7.99
N ASN A 180 -22.96 -9.53 7.57
CA ASN A 180 -23.67 -8.25 7.41
C ASN A 180 -24.05 -7.61 8.76
N THR A 181 -24.15 -8.41 9.82
CA THR A 181 -24.50 -7.94 11.17
C THR A 181 -23.31 -7.30 11.84
N ALA A 182 -23.54 -6.11 12.40
CA ALA A 182 -22.57 -5.41 13.24
C ALA A 182 -22.29 -6.16 14.54
N VAL A 183 -21.07 -6.03 15.06
CA VAL A 183 -20.70 -6.50 16.41
C VAL A 183 -20.03 -5.38 17.19
N ASN A 184 -20.12 -5.44 18.53
CA ASN A 184 -19.31 -4.56 19.37
C ASN A 184 -17.88 -5.12 19.43
N LEU A 185 -16.94 -4.46 18.75
CA LEU A 185 -15.54 -4.91 18.69
C LEU A 185 -14.83 -4.88 20.06
N GLY A 186 -15.35 -4.15 21.04
CA GLY A 186 -14.81 -4.17 22.41
C GLY A 186 -15.04 -5.51 23.10
N TRP A 187 -16.07 -6.27 22.67
CA TRP A 187 -16.49 -7.52 23.31
C TRP A 187 -16.45 -8.73 22.38
N ASN A 188 -16.31 -8.52 21.06
CA ASN A 188 -16.41 -9.56 20.05
C ASN A 188 -15.31 -9.42 19.00
N ARG A 189 -14.89 -10.55 18.43
CA ARG A 189 -14.03 -10.59 17.23
C ARG A 189 -14.80 -10.08 16.02
N HIS A 190 -14.08 -9.47 15.07
CA HIS A 190 -14.62 -9.09 13.77
C HIS A 190 -13.79 -9.76 12.68
N GLU A 191 -14.41 -10.56 11.82
CA GLU A 191 -13.74 -11.49 10.89
C GLU A 191 -12.82 -10.79 9.88
N PHE A 192 -13.06 -9.49 9.61
CA PHE A 192 -12.20 -8.64 8.80
C PHE A 192 -10.73 -8.67 9.24
N PHE A 193 -10.44 -8.83 10.54
CA PHE A 193 -9.07 -8.83 11.05
C PHE A 193 -8.41 -10.22 11.02
N PHE A 194 -9.14 -11.28 10.64
CA PHE A 194 -8.69 -12.66 10.75
C PHE A 194 -8.56 -13.36 9.38
N THR A 195 -8.41 -12.61 8.29
CA THR A 195 -8.51 -13.14 6.92
C THR A 195 -7.30 -13.96 6.46
N VAL A 196 -6.14 -13.80 7.12
CA VAL A 196 -4.88 -14.45 6.71
C VAL A 196 -4.94 -15.99 6.78
N PRO A 197 -4.07 -16.71 6.02
CA PRO A 197 -4.14 -18.17 5.91
C PRO A 197 -4.05 -18.95 7.23
N SER A 198 -3.30 -18.45 8.21
CA SER A 198 -3.15 -19.08 9.53
C SER A 198 -4.37 -18.89 10.45
N LEU A 199 -5.32 -18.04 10.06
CA LEU A 199 -6.53 -17.73 10.82
C LEU A 199 -7.77 -18.26 10.06
N ASN A 200 -8.60 -17.40 9.49
CA ASN A 200 -9.80 -17.84 8.77
C ASN A 200 -9.56 -18.20 7.30
N ASN A 201 -8.39 -17.86 6.75
CA ASN A 201 -8.03 -18.08 5.33
C ASN A 201 -9.13 -17.58 4.36
N ASP A 202 -9.68 -16.41 4.65
CA ASP A 202 -10.64 -15.73 3.78
C ASP A 202 -9.89 -15.06 2.62
N ARG A 203 -9.52 -15.90 1.63
CA ARG A 203 -8.73 -15.46 0.47
C ARG A 203 -9.42 -14.39 -0.37
N LYS A 204 -10.76 -14.35 -0.35
CA LYS A 204 -11.55 -13.41 -1.13
C LYS A 204 -11.41 -12.01 -0.54
N VAL A 205 -11.64 -11.85 0.76
CA VAL A 205 -11.48 -10.56 1.44
C VAL A 205 -10.01 -10.15 1.51
N LEU A 206 -9.12 -11.11 1.79
CA LEU A 206 -7.67 -10.87 1.87
C LEU A 206 -7.12 -10.26 0.57
N ALA A 207 -7.57 -10.73 -0.60
CA ALA A 207 -7.13 -10.18 -1.88
C ALA A 207 -7.47 -8.69 -2.03
N TYR A 208 -8.65 -8.26 -1.57
CA TYR A 208 -9.03 -6.84 -1.60
C TYR A 208 -8.30 -6.02 -0.52
N GLN A 209 -8.05 -6.59 0.66
CA GLN A 209 -7.23 -5.95 1.69
C GLN A 209 -5.79 -5.72 1.21
N GLN A 210 -5.18 -6.72 0.57
CA GLN A 210 -3.86 -6.61 -0.04
C GLN A 210 -3.85 -5.53 -1.13
N ARG A 211 -4.83 -5.53 -2.05
CA ARG A 211 -4.96 -4.49 -3.08
C ARG A 211 -5.05 -3.08 -2.48
N PHE A 212 -5.77 -2.92 -1.36
CA PHE A 212 -5.85 -1.64 -0.65
C PHE A 212 -4.52 -1.22 -0.04
N VAL A 213 -3.83 -2.14 0.64
CA VAL A 213 -2.50 -1.90 1.22
C VAL A 213 -1.47 -1.61 0.13
N ASP A 214 -1.46 -2.37 -0.98
CA ASP A 214 -0.58 -2.14 -2.12
C ASP A 214 -0.77 -0.74 -2.70
N ARG A 215 -2.01 -0.26 -2.78
CA ARG A 215 -2.30 1.10 -3.24
C ARG A 215 -1.73 2.16 -2.30
N ILE A 216 -1.83 1.96 -0.99
CA ILE A 216 -1.20 2.84 0.00
C ILE A 216 0.31 2.83 -0.19
N LEU A 217 0.93 1.65 -0.19
CA LEU A 217 2.37 1.48 -0.33
C LEU A 217 2.91 2.08 -1.63
N SER A 218 2.17 1.96 -2.73
CA SER A 218 2.54 2.57 -4.02
C SER A 218 2.67 4.10 -3.97
N LEU A 219 1.98 4.76 -3.03
CA LEU A 219 2.02 6.21 -2.83
C LEU A 219 3.01 6.59 -1.73
N THR A 220 3.11 5.80 -0.65
CA THR A 220 3.87 6.15 0.55
C THR A 220 5.34 5.76 0.49
N LEU A 221 5.71 4.69 -0.22
CA LEU A 221 7.10 4.21 -0.26
C LEU A 221 8.06 5.17 -0.98
N ALA A 222 7.52 6.07 -1.82
CA ALA A 222 8.26 7.16 -2.45
C ALA A 222 8.73 8.25 -1.46
N TYR A 223 8.27 8.21 -0.22
CA TYR A 223 8.58 9.19 0.82
C TYR A 223 9.43 8.57 1.93
N ASP A 224 10.37 9.35 2.46
CA ASP A 224 11.32 8.97 3.51
C ASP A 224 10.79 9.19 4.94
N HIS A 225 9.65 9.87 5.07
CA HIS A 225 9.09 10.37 6.32
C HIS A 225 7.79 9.67 6.76
N VAL A 226 7.55 8.43 6.32
CA VAL A 226 6.33 7.67 6.61
C VAL A 226 6.61 6.49 7.54
N LEU A 227 5.80 6.36 8.59
CA LEU A 227 5.73 5.21 9.49
C LEU A 227 4.42 4.46 9.28
N TYR A 228 4.39 3.16 9.59
CA TYR A 228 3.20 2.33 9.44
C TYR A 228 2.78 1.77 10.80
N CYS A 229 1.49 1.93 11.11
CA CYS A 229 0.81 1.25 12.20
C CYS A 229 -0.30 0.38 11.60
N VAL A 230 -0.29 -0.91 11.92
CA VAL A 230 -1.22 -1.86 11.28
C VAL A 230 -2.66 -1.56 11.68
N THR A 231 -2.91 -1.25 12.95
CA THR A 231 -4.25 -0.98 13.46
C THR A 231 -4.26 0.06 14.58
N ASN A 232 -5.17 1.03 14.49
CA ASN A 232 -5.55 1.85 15.64
C ASN A 232 -6.54 1.08 16.54
N GLU A 233 -6.19 0.96 17.82
CA GLU A 233 -7.06 0.52 18.92
C GLU A 233 -7.70 -0.87 18.75
N ILE A 234 -6.96 -1.87 18.25
CA ILE A 234 -7.47 -3.24 18.29
C ILE A 234 -7.45 -3.79 19.72
N HIS A 235 -8.56 -4.39 20.15
CA HIS A 235 -8.68 -4.90 21.50
C HIS A 235 -7.72 -6.09 21.72
N PRO A 236 -6.93 -6.14 22.82
CA PRO A 236 -5.90 -7.18 23.03
C PRO A 236 -6.42 -8.61 22.96
N LYS A 237 -7.63 -8.85 23.49
CA LYS A 237 -8.31 -10.16 23.45
C LYS A 237 -8.60 -10.67 22.02
N PHE A 238 -8.63 -9.77 21.05
CA PHE A 238 -9.05 -10.02 19.67
C PHE A 238 -8.01 -9.53 18.66
N SER A 239 -6.73 -9.50 19.04
CA SER A 239 -5.64 -9.39 18.08
C SER A 239 -5.67 -10.61 17.14
N PRO A 240 -5.44 -10.43 15.83
CA PRO A 240 -5.07 -11.53 14.96
C PRO A 240 -3.83 -12.27 15.46
#